data_AF-A0A3N6M8I5-F1
#
_entry.id   AF-A0A3N6M8I5-F1
#
_cell.length_a   1.000
_cell.length_b   1.000
_cell.length_c   1.000
_cell.angle_alpha   90.00
_cell.angle_beta   90.00
_cell.angle_gamma   90.00
#
_symmetry.space_group_name_H-M   'P 1'
#
loop_
_entity.id
_entity.type
_entity.pdbx_description
1 polymer ?
#
loop_
_entity_poly.entity_id
_entity_poly.type
_entity_poly.pdbx_seq_one_letter_code
_entity_poly.pdbx_strand_id
1 'polypeptide(L)'
;MDEGASSTTRRDLLAGTGVGISSAFAGCSEVFWSRAENAGPDQIELDIKTVPADDDPFAAMILSQLRENFQAAGIDVAHVPSAKADLHREVLLERDYDVFVVRHPGFDDYDALYGLLHSQFVSERGWQNPFQFSDRTVDELLEEQRSAENRRRDVLSELVEFLEETAPYTVVAFPERTGGTRRETDASVPPHDPYEYVDLMAREPADGPRENPIAVGVSGEALANRLNPVVVDRNRIPGLLDLLYDPLVRNPHTEEYVPWLAESVSWHEADQLRATVTLRDGATWHDETPLTADDVVFTNRFLNDTALGDVEGHIPAQRFRSRQTLVSEIERLDASTVRFSFGNTVTDPETYPNRSVAVRALTVPLLPEHIWDARSEVIAERQTDALVSDNEEPVGSGLFSIDDVTSDQVDLQPFDEHVLREQSADRPAVFDGFSQYTGIQFRIDPNPGAMVDALREGMTDVTATTLPSDQIETVQNDDGTRLLTGQTPAFYMVGYNHQRTPLGNHRFRQILSRLVDRDYVVEEFFDGFAEPATTKRSLLGIFEDDREDDTTSTVATFPGTDGEIDVEEVRSLFEAAGYHYEEERLLE
;
A
#
# COMPACT_ATOMS: atom_id res chain seq x y z
N MET A 1 -1.86 53.73 -49.13
CA MET A 1 -0.45 54.11 -49.31
C MET A 1 0.03 54.55 -47.95
N ASP A 2 0.99 53.96 -47.29
CA ASP A 2 1.82 52.78 -47.51
C ASP A 2 2.46 52.48 -46.14
N GLU A 3 3.02 51.28 -45.99
CA GLU A 3 3.55 50.61 -44.78
C GLU A 3 4.55 51.38 -43.89
N GLY A 4 4.74 50.93 -42.64
CA GLY A 4 5.97 51.16 -41.88
C GLY A 4 5.87 50.99 -40.35
N ALA A 5 6.43 49.91 -39.82
CA ALA A 5 6.42 49.46 -38.42
C ALA A 5 7.27 50.30 -37.43
N SER A 6 6.95 50.23 -36.13
CA SER A 6 7.97 50.23 -35.07
C SER A 6 7.48 49.57 -33.77
N SER A 7 8.33 48.71 -33.24
CA SER A 7 8.28 47.87 -32.04
C SER A 7 7.85 48.53 -30.72
N THR A 8 6.96 47.86 -29.98
CA THR A 8 6.75 48.10 -28.54
C THR A 8 7.49 47.03 -27.74
N THR A 9 8.47 47.45 -26.95
CA THR A 9 9.32 46.60 -26.10
C THR A 9 8.58 46.10 -24.85
N ARG A 10 8.88 44.86 -24.44
CA ARG A 10 8.42 44.13 -23.23
C ARG A 10 8.83 44.79 -21.88
N ARG A 11 8.45 46.04 -21.60
CA ARG A 11 8.77 46.66 -20.30
C ARG A 11 7.65 47.38 -19.54
N ASP A 12 6.45 47.48 -20.11
CA ASP A 12 5.34 48.23 -19.46
C ASP A 12 4.13 47.36 -19.05
N LEU A 13 4.33 46.07 -18.77
CA LEU A 13 3.23 45.16 -18.39
C LEU A 13 3.50 44.33 -17.12
N LEU A 14 4.22 44.91 -16.15
CA LEU A 14 4.38 44.35 -14.80
C LEU A 14 4.27 45.44 -13.72
N ALA A 15 3.13 46.12 -13.69
CA ALA A 15 2.76 46.97 -12.56
C ALA A 15 1.25 46.89 -12.35
N GLY A 16 0.79 45.80 -11.72
CA GLY A 16 -0.59 45.72 -11.26
C GLY A 16 -1.09 44.29 -11.08
N THR A 17 -0.83 43.74 -9.89
CA THR A 17 -1.72 42.96 -9.00
C THR A 17 -0.89 41.91 -8.26
N GLY A 18 -0.33 42.31 -7.12
CA GLY A 18 0.20 41.38 -6.13
C GLY A 18 -0.70 41.42 -4.91
N VAL A 19 -1.51 40.37 -4.72
CA VAL A 19 -1.99 39.85 -3.44
C VAL A 19 -2.36 38.39 -3.66
N GLY A 20 -1.67 37.47 -2.97
CA GLY A 20 -2.16 36.11 -2.73
C GLY A 20 -1.19 35.00 -3.16
N ILE A 21 -0.64 34.31 -2.16
CA ILE A 21 0.13 33.05 -2.21
C ILE A 21 1.59 33.20 -2.66
N SER A 22 2.49 33.43 -1.72
CA SER A 22 3.96 33.36 -1.94
C SER A 22 4.72 32.66 -0.80
N SER A 23 4.04 32.03 0.15
CA SER A 23 4.69 31.55 1.38
C SER A 23 5.18 30.09 1.35
N ALA A 24 5.00 29.34 0.27
CA ALA A 24 5.51 27.96 0.17
C ALA A 24 6.83 27.81 -0.62
N PHE A 25 7.25 28.82 -1.39
CA PHE A 25 8.42 28.71 -2.29
C PHE A 25 9.69 29.44 -1.83
N ALA A 26 9.62 30.23 -0.76
CA ALA A 26 10.77 31.05 -0.34
C ALA A 26 11.95 30.19 0.12
N GLY A 27 11.70 29.12 0.89
CA GLY A 27 12.73 28.21 1.38
C GLY A 27 13.37 27.34 0.28
N CYS A 28 12.57 26.85 -0.67
CA CYS A 28 13.05 26.06 -1.81
C CYS A 28 14.00 26.87 -2.70
N SER A 29 13.73 28.16 -2.88
CA SER A 29 14.56 29.00 -3.75
C SER A 29 15.95 29.28 -3.17
N GLU A 30 16.09 29.59 -1.88
CA GLU A 30 17.39 29.96 -1.30
C GLU A 30 18.37 28.78 -1.23
N VAL A 31 17.88 27.56 -0.92
CA VAL A 31 18.72 26.34 -0.94
C VAL A 31 19.15 26.01 -2.38
N PHE A 32 18.23 26.06 -3.34
CA PHE A 32 18.49 25.80 -4.76
C PHE A 32 19.48 26.81 -5.37
N TRP A 33 19.36 28.10 -5.04
CA TRP A 33 20.27 29.14 -5.51
C TRP A 33 21.67 29.05 -4.86
N SER A 34 21.77 28.65 -3.58
CA SER A 34 23.07 28.46 -2.92
C SER A 34 23.85 27.24 -3.42
N ARG A 35 23.15 26.22 -3.94
CA ARG A 35 23.72 25.00 -4.53
C ARG A 35 24.19 25.20 -5.96
N ALA A 36 23.44 25.94 -6.76
CA ALA A 36 23.82 26.29 -8.14
C ALA A 36 25.14 27.09 -8.23
N GLU A 37 25.60 27.72 -7.15
CA GLU A 37 26.89 28.41 -7.08
C GLU A 37 28.07 27.52 -6.64
N ASN A 38 27.83 26.31 -6.11
CA ASN A 38 28.89 25.43 -5.55
C ASN A 38 28.97 24.02 -6.17
N ALA A 39 28.00 23.58 -6.96
CA ALA A 39 28.04 22.30 -7.67
C ALA A 39 28.84 22.43 -8.98
N GLY A 40 30.03 21.83 -9.04
CA GLY A 40 30.69 21.57 -10.32
C GLY A 40 29.89 20.54 -11.13
N PRO A 41 29.98 20.53 -12.48
CA PRO A 41 29.15 19.69 -13.35
C PRO A 41 29.34 18.17 -13.24
N ASP A 42 30.13 17.68 -12.27
CA ASP A 42 30.61 16.29 -12.23
C ASP A 42 30.26 15.52 -10.94
N GLN A 43 29.80 16.16 -9.85
CA GLN A 43 29.47 15.45 -8.59
C GLN A 43 28.06 14.82 -8.65
N ILE A 44 27.92 13.59 -8.17
CA ILE A 44 26.61 12.94 -8.04
C ILE A 44 25.85 13.55 -6.87
N GLU A 45 24.66 14.07 -7.16
CA GLU A 45 23.73 14.67 -6.20
C GLU A 45 22.40 13.90 -6.22
N LEU A 46 21.80 13.66 -5.04
CA LEU A 46 20.51 13.00 -4.90
C LEU A 46 19.64 13.69 -3.84
N ASP A 47 18.35 13.85 -4.13
CA ASP A 47 17.34 14.23 -3.15
C ASP A 47 16.59 12.98 -2.63
N ILE A 48 16.61 12.77 -1.30
CA ILE A 48 15.82 11.71 -0.65
C ILE A 48 14.58 12.33 0.01
N LYS A 49 13.41 11.82 -0.37
CA LYS A 49 12.11 12.21 0.19
C LYS A 49 11.56 11.17 1.17
N THR A 50 10.92 11.62 2.24
CA THR A 50 10.18 10.75 3.16
C THR A 50 9.05 11.53 3.83
N VAL A 51 8.16 10.80 4.50
CA VAL A 51 7.10 11.40 5.33
C VAL A 51 7.71 11.94 6.63
N PRO A 52 7.07 12.92 7.30
CA PRO A 52 7.58 13.44 8.57
C PRO A 52 7.69 12.34 9.64
N ALA A 53 8.60 12.50 10.61
CA ALA A 53 8.78 11.51 11.69
C ALA A 53 7.52 11.33 12.56
N ASP A 54 6.69 12.37 12.68
CA ASP A 54 5.40 12.30 13.38
C ASP A 54 4.39 11.39 12.65
N ASP A 55 4.55 11.22 11.33
CA ASP A 55 3.72 10.37 10.47
C ASP A 55 4.23 8.92 10.43
N ASP A 56 5.55 8.74 10.35
CA ASP A 56 6.24 7.44 10.35
C ASP A 56 7.69 7.60 10.87
N PRO A 57 7.95 7.30 12.16
CA PRO A 57 9.28 7.51 12.76
C PRO A 57 10.32 6.55 12.17
N PHE A 58 9.93 5.31 11.84
CA PHE A 58 10.86 4.31 11.30
C PHE A 58 11.33 4.69 9.88
N ALA A 59 10.44 5.19 9.02
CA ALA A 59 10.82 5.68 7.70
C ALA A 59 11.83 6.84 7.79
N ALA A 60 11.63 7.76 8.74
CA ALA A 60 12.54 8.89 8.97
C ALA A 60 13.91 8.46 9.52
N MET A 61 13.96 7.45 10.39
CA MET A 61 15.20 6.86 10.91
C MET A 61 15.98 6.13 9.80
N ILE A 62 15.29 5.31 8.99
CA ILE A 62 15.86 4.64 7.82
C ILE A 62 16.45 5.66 6.83
N LEU A 63 15.72 6.74 6.52
CA LEU A 63 16.23 7.80 5.66
C LEU A 63 17.48 8.45 6.25
N SER A 64 17.49 8.71 7.55
CA SER A 64 18.61 9.37 8.21
C SER A 64 19.89 8.54 8.10
N GLN A 65 19.79 7.22 8.36
CA GLN A 65 20.91 6.29 8.18
C GLN A 65 21.36 6.21 6.71
N LEU A 66 20.41 6.10 5.78
CA LEU A 66 20.70 6.02 4.35
C LEU A 66 21.45 7.26 3.87
N ARG A 67 21.03 8.45 4.31
CA ARG A 67 21.68 9.72 3.99
C ARG A 67 23.11 9.75 4.50
N GLU A 68 23.35 9.32 5.73
CA GLU A 68 24.70 9.26 6.32
C GLU A 68 25.61 8.33 5.52
N ASN A 69 25.12 7.15 5.16
CA ASN A 69 25.87 6.18 4.35
C ASN A 69 26.13 6.69 2.92
N PHE A 70 25.18 7.36 2.29
CA PHE A 70 25.37 7.95 0.97
C PHE A 70 26.40 9.10 1.00
N GLN A 71 26.34 9.96 2.02
CA GLN A 71 27.31 11.04 2.20
C GLN A 71 28.72 10.50 2.46
N ALA A 72 28.85 9.47 3.30
CA ALA A 72 30.12 8.77 3.53
C ALA A 72 30.67 8.11 2.25
N ALA A 73 29.78 7.67 1.35
CA ALA A 73 30.12 7.15 0.03
C ALA A 73 30.48 8.25 -0.99
N GLY A 74 30.49 9.54 -0.60
CA GLY A 74 30.87 10.66 -1.47
C GLY A 74 29.75 11.23 -2.33
N ILE A 75 28.50 10.80 -2.14
CA ILE A 75 27.31 11.33 -2.82
C ILE A 75 26.84 12.59 -2.07
N ASP A 76 26.56 13.69 -2.77
CA ASP A 76 25.90 14.83 -2.13
C ASP A 76 24.40 14.53 -1.98
N VAL A 77 23.91 14.56 -0.74
CA VAL A 77 22.52 14.19 -0.46
C VAL A 77 21.79 15.28 0.29
N ALA A 78 20.66 15.72 -0.27
CA ALA A 78 19.68 16.52 0.44
C ALA A 78 18.59 15.65 1.08
N HIS A 79 18.08 16.11 2.22
CA HIS A 79 16.84 15.63 2.78
C HIS A 79 15.76 16.69 2.58
N VAL A 80 14.65 16.29 1.97
CA VAL A 80 13.45 17.12 1.83
C VAL A 80 12.28 16.39 2.50
N PRO A 81 12.00 16.66 3.79
CA PRO A 81 10.79 16.13 4.42
C PRO A 81 9.58 16.80 3.78
N SER A 82 8.66 16.00 3.27
CA SER A 82 7.41 16.47 2.67
C SER A 82 6.25 15.89 3.45
N ALA A 83 5.18 16.67 3.65
CA ALA A 83 3.95 16.13 4.22
C ALA A 83 3.51 14.91 3.39
N LYS A 84 2.91 13.89 4.02
CA LYS A 84 2.60 12.62 3.34
C LYS A 84 1.79 12.79 2.05
N ALA A 85 0.83 13.70 2.03
CA ALA A 85 0.03 14.01 0.84
C ALA A 85 0.90 14.60 -0.29
N ASP A 86 1.87 15.46 0.05
CA ASP A 86 2.83 16.02 -0.91
C ASP A 86 3.81 14.97 -1.42
N LEU A 87 4.31 14.10 -0.54
CA LEU A 87 5.16 12.97 -0.96
C LEU A 87 4.43 12.09 -1.97
N HIS A 88 3.19 11.69 -1.67
CA HIS A 88 2.39 10.89 -2.60
C HIS A 88 2.13 11.61 -3.92
N ARG A 89 1.82 12.91 -3.89
CA ARG A 89 1.64 13.72 -5.11
C ARG A 89 2.93 13.75 -5.94
N GLU A 90 4.06 14.06 -5.31
CA GLU A 90 5.36 14.19 -5.97
C GLU A 90 5.87 12.87 -6.53
N VAL A 91 5.66 11.75 -5.81
CA VAL A 91 6.10 10.42 -6.25
C VAL A 91 5.13 9.81 -7.26
N LEU A 92 3.83 9.79 -6.95
CA LEU A 92 2.83 8.99 -7.69
C LEU A 92 2.20 9.77 -8.85
N LEU A 93 2.19 11.10 -8.81
CA LEU A 93 1.53 11.94 -9.83
C LEU A 93 2.54 12.73 -10.66
N GLU A 94 3.46 13.44 -10.02
CA GLU A 94 4.39 14.36 -10.69
C GLU A 94 5.71 13.70 -11.08
N ARG A 95 6.08 12.63 -10.37
CA ARG A 95 7.34 11.88 -10.54
C ARG A 95 8.59 12.75 -10.40
N ASP A 96 8.47 13.78 -9.56
CA ASP A 96 9.53 14.72 -9.28
C ASP A 96 10.24 14.31 -7.99
N TYR A 97 11.15 13.35 -8.10
CA TYR A 97 11.97 12.84 -7.01
C TYR A 97 13.14 12.04 -7.58
N ASP A 98 14.19 11.85 -6.79
CA ASP A 98 15.28 10.90 -7.11
C ASP A 98 15.09 9.62 -6.30
N VAL A 99 15.03 9.74 -4.97
CA VAL A 99 14.89 8.61 -4.05
C VAL A 99 13.77 8.90 -3.05
N PHE A 100 13.02 7.88 -2.64
CA PHE A 100 12.08 7.99 -1.51
C PHE A 100 12.17 6.82 -0.55
N VAL A 101 11.81 7.05 0.72
CA VAL A 101 11.65 6.01 1.74
C VAL A 101 10.21 5.99 2.23
N VAL A 102 9.53 4.85 2.09
CA VAL A 102 8.13 4.65 2.50
C VAL A 102 7.90 3.25 3.04
N ARG A 103 6.85 3.10 3.84
CA ARG A 103 6.26 1.80 4.17
C ARG A 103 5.25 1.39 3.10
N HIS A 104 5.51 0.28 2.42
CA HIS A 104 4.57 -0.37 1.51
C HIS A 104 3.59 -1.25 2.32
N PRO A 105 2.28 -1.29 1.99
CA PRO A 105 1.29 -2.09 2.72
C PRO A 105 1.45 -3.61 2.55
N GLY A 106 2.39 -4.04 1.70
CA GLY A 106 2.68 -5.43 1.41
C GLY A 106 1.99 -5.97 0.17
N PHE A 107 2.28 -7.22 -0.15
CA PHE A 107 1.69 -7.95 -1.27
C PHE A 107 0.81 -9.09 -0.77
N ASP A 108 -0.27 -9.35 -1.50
CA ASP A 108 -1.15 -10.50 -1.30
C ASP A 108 -0.72 -11.73 -2.11
N ASP A 109 0.02 -11.52 -3.21
CA ASP A 109 0.55 -12.55 -4.12
C ASP A 109 1.70 -11.94 -4.96
N TYR A 110 2.58 -12.78 -5.51
CA TYR A 110 3.66 -12.37 -6.43
C TYR A 110 3.15 -11.53 -7.62
N ASP A 111 1.89 -11.72 -8.04
CA ASP A 111 1.27 -10.94 -9.11
C ASP A 111 1.14 -9.43 -8.77
N ALA A 112 1.31 -9.03 -7.51
CA ALA A 112 1.42 -7.62 -7.16
C ALA A 112 2.66 -6.95 -7.80
N LEU A 113 3.73 -7.71 -8.07
CA LEU A 113 4.92 -7.21 -8.78
C LEU A 113 4.59 -6.74 -10.19
N TYR A 114 3.57 -7.30 -10.84
CA TYR A 114 3.12 -6.83 -12.16
C TYR A 114 2.69 -5.36 -12.12
N GLY A 115 1.84 -5.01 -11.14
CA GLY A 115 1.42 -3.62 -10.95
C GLY A 115 2.59 -2.70 -10.59
N LEU A 116 3.57 -3.23 -9.86
CA LEU A 116 4.68 -2.44 -9.33
C LEU A 116 5.84 -2.23 -10.30
N LEU A 117 6.05 -3.13 -11.28
CA LEU A 117 7.26 -3.14 -12.10
C LEU A 117 7.01 -3.18 -13.61
N HIS A 118 5.81 -3.54 -14.07
CA HIS A 118 5.57 -3.68 -15.51
C HIS A 118 5.64 -2.32 -16.24
N SER A 119 6.31 -2.29 -17.40
CA SER A 119 6.63 -1.06 -18.14
C SER A 119 5.40 -0.31 -18.69
N GLN A 120 4.30 -1.00 -18.97
CA GLN A 120 3.01 -0.39 -19.36
C GLN A 120 2.59 0.75 -18.41
N PHE A 121 2.91 0.63 -17.12
CA PHE A 121 2.50 1.56 -16.09
C PHE A 121 3.44 2.76 -15.97
N VAL A 122 4.57 2.77 -16.70
CA VAL A 122 5.50 3.91 -16.76
C VAL A 122 4.81 5.17 -17.26
N SER A 123 3.62 5.13 -17.86
CA SER A 123 2.85 6.35 -18.22
C SER A 123 1.62 6.60 -17.34
N GLU A 124 1.27 5.67 -16.44
CA GLU A 124 0.12 5.79 -15.55
C GLU A 124 0.45 6.59 -14.27
N ARG A 125 -0.56 7.22 -13.68
CA ARG A 125 -0.45 7.91 -12.39
C ARG A 125 -0.86 6.95 -11.28
N GLY A 126 -0.17 6.98 -10.14
CA GLY A 126 -0.51 6.17 -8.96
C GLY A 126 0.63 5.26 -8.51
N TRP A 127 0.27 4.23 -7.76
CA TRP A 127 1.20 3.21 -7.26
C TRP A 127 1.62 2.20 -8.31
N GLN A 128 1.14 2.35 -9.54
CA GLN A 128 1.52 1.48 -10.64
C GLN A 128 2.86 1.96 -11.19
N ASN A 129 3.91 1.16 -10.98
CA ASN A 129 5.29 1.45 -11.36
C ASN A 129 5.76 2.88 -11.01
N PRO A 130 5.81 3.22 -9.70
CA PRO A 130 6.22 4.55 -9.28
C PRO A 130 7.67 4.83 -9.71
N PHE A 131 8.52 3.80 -9.78
CA PHE A 131 9.97 3.88 -10.05
C PHE A 131 10.33 4.28 -11.48
N GLN A 132 9.34 4.32 -12.39
CA GLN A 132 9.58 4.47 -13.83
C GLN A 132 10.48 3.36 -14.40
N PHE A 133 10.40 2.16 -13.84
CA PHE A 133 11.18 1.00 -14.24
C PHE A 133 10.66 0.45 -15.57
N SER A 134 11.57 0.11 -16.48
CA SER A 134 11.21 -0.47 -17.77
C SER A 134 12.26 -1.47 -18.19
N ASP A 135 11.91 -2.75 -18.14
CA ASP A 135 12.78 -3.84 -18.59
C ASP A 135 11.95 -4.91 -19.29
N ARG A 136 12.33 -5.23 -20.53
CA ARG A 136 11.59 -6.16 -21.38
C ARG A 136 11.60 -7.58 -20.82
N THR A 137 12.71 -8.02 -20.23
CA THR A 137 12.81 -9.37 -19.65
C THR A 137 11.93 -9.48 -18.42
N VAL A 138 11.87 -8.43 -17.59
CA VAL A 138 10.94 -8.38 -16.46
C VAL A 138 9.48 -8.40 -16.94
N ASP A 139 9.13 -7.61 -17.96
CA ASP A 139 7.76 -7.63 -18.51
C ASP A 139 7.37 -9.04 -18.99
N GLU A 140 8.23 -9.70 -19.76
CA GLU A 140 7.99 -11.06 -20.29
C GLU A 140 7.79 -12.08 -19.13
N LEU A 141 8.63 -12.02 -18.07
CA LEU A 141 8.52 -12.91 -16.91
C LEU A 141 7.29 -12.62 -16.03
N LEU A 142 6.93 -11.33 -15.87
CA LEU A 142 5.74 -10.92 -15.13
C LEU A 142 4.44 -11.35 -15.84
N GLU A 143 4.44 -11.36 -17.17
CA GLU A 143 3.34 -11.90 -17.98
C GLU A 143 3.29 -13.42 -17.95
N GLU A 144 4.44 -14.08 -18.07
CA GLU A 144 4.52 -15.55 -18.04
C GLU A 144 4.08 -16.09 -16.67
N GLN A 145 4.46 -15.47 -15.54
CA GLN A 145 4.02 -15.94 -14.22
C GLN A 145 2.49 -15.82 -14.03
N ARG A 146 1.85 -14.89 -14.75
CA ARG A 146 0.38 -14.76 -14.73
C ARG A 146 -0.29 -15.95 -15.36
N SER A 147 0.21 -16.43 -16.50
CA SER A 147 -0.44 -17.47 -17.32
C SER A 147 0.07 -18.89 -17.05
N ALA A 148 1.29 -19.04 -16.52
CA ALA A 148 1.89 -20.33 -16.27
C ALA A 148 1.11 -21.13 -15.21
N GLU A 149 0.83 -22.40 -15.50
CA GLU A 149 0.26 -23.35 -14.54
C GLU A 149 1.38 -24.09 -13.78
N ASN A 150 1.95 -25.12 -14.41
CA ASN A 150 2.90 -26.04 -13.77
C ASN A 150 4.33 -25.49 -13.64
N ARG A 151 4.64 -24.38 -14.32
CA ARG A 151 5.97 -23.75 -14.31
C ARG A 151 6.00 -22.39 -13.62
N ARG A 152 4.90 -21.95 -13.01
CA ARG A 152 4.83 -20.63 -12.35
C ARG A 152 5.98 -20.44 -11.34
N ARG A 153 6.30 -21.48 -10.56
CA ARG A 153 7.42 -21.46 -9.62
C ARG A 153 8.79 -21.27 -10.29
N ASP A 154 9.02 -21.90 -11.44
CA ASP A 154 10.27 -21.73 -12.20
C ASP A 154 10.38 -20.28 -12.70
N VAL A 155 9.31 -19.76 -13.30
CA VAL A 155 9.26 -18.39 -13.84
C VAL A 155 9.44 -17.35 -12.73
N LEU A 156 8.79 -17.55 -11.58
CA LEU A 156 8.99 -16.68 -10.42
C LEU A 156 10.44 -16.74 -9.90
N SER A 157 11.09 -17.90 -9.96
CA SER A 157 12.51 -18.03 -9.58
C SER A 157 13.42 -17.28 -10.56
N GLU A 158 13.19 -17.41 -11.87
CA GLU A 158 13.91 -16.65 -12.92
C GLU A 158 13.69 -15.13 -12.76
N LEU A 159 12.46 -14.71 -12.47
CA LEU A 159 12.12 -13.32 -12.18
C LEU A 159 12.87 -12.81 -10.94
N VAL A 160 12.89 -13.59 -9.85
CA VAL A 160 13.58 -13.21 -8.62
C VAL A 160 15.07 -12.99 -8.86
N GLU A 161 15.72 -13.91 -9.59
CA GLU A 161 17.14 -13.78 -9.94
C GLU A 161 17.40 -12.51 -10.77
N PHE A 162 16.55 -12.22 -11.74
CA PHE A 162 16.72 -11.03 -12.57
C PHE A 162 16.44 -9.72 -11.81
N LEU A 163 15.46 -9.71 -10.90
CA LEU A 163 15.16 -8.55 -10.07
C LEU A 163 16.25 -8.27 -9.03
N GLU A 164 16.93 -9.31 -8.53
CA GLU A 164 18.14 -9.16 -7.71
C GLU A 164 19.25 -8.44 -8.49
N GLU A 165 19.45 -8.78 -9.77
CA GLU A 165 20.47 -8.15 -10.62
C GLU A 165 20.10 -6.71 -11.03
N THR A 166 18.82 -6.42 -11.21
CA THR A 166 18.36 -5.10 -11.67
C THR A 166 18.07 -4.12 -10.54
N ALA A 167 17.82 -4.60 -9.32
CA ALA A 167 17.53 -3.80 -8.11
C ALA A 167 16.55 -2.63 -8.41
N PRO A 168 15.29 -2.92 -8.77
CA PRO A 168 14.33 -1.88 -9.14
C PRO A 168 13.99 -0.94 -7.98
N TYR A 169 14.04 -1.46 -6.77
CA TYR A 169 13.91 -0.78 -5.49
C TYR A 169 14.68 -1.60 -4.44
N THR A 170 14.78 -1.08 -3.23
CA THR A 170 15.44 -1.77 -2.11
C THR A 170 14.44 -2.00 -0.99
N VAL A 171 14.22 -3.25 -0.60
CA VAL A 171 13.47 -3.57 0.63
C VAL A 171 14.44 -3.59 1.81
N VAL A 172 14.00 -2.98 2.90
CA VAL A 172 14.79 -2.78 4.12
C VAL A 172 14.44 -3.83 5.16
N ALA A 173 13.20 -3.81 5.64
CA ALA A 173 12.72 -4.69 6.71
C ALA A 173 11.21 -4.88 6.66
N PHE A 174 10.74 -5.99 7.23
CA PHE A 174 9.34 -6.34 7.43
C PHE A 174 9.00 -6.15 8.92
N PRO A 175 8.33 -5.05 9.32
CA PRO A 175 7.98 -4.85 10.72
C PRO A 175 7.01 -5.91 11.23
N GLU A 176 7.05 -6.21 12.52
CA GLU A 176 5.96 -6.90 13.20
C GLU A 176 4.82 -5.93 13.56
N ARG A 177 3.60 -6.44 13.67
CA ARG A 177 2.50 -5.74 14.34
C ARG A 177 2.59 -5.99 15.83
N THR A 178 3.02 -5.00 16.58
CA THR A 178 3.05 -5.01 18.04
C THR A 178 1.84 -4.26 18.58
N GLY A 179 1.14 -4.83 19.57
CA GLY A 179 -0.05 -4.22 20.15
C GLY A 179 -0.21 -4.62 21.61
N GLY A 180 -1.12 -3.96 22.33
CA GLY A 180 -1.48 -4.31 23.70
C GLY A 180 -2.91 -4.81 23.78
N THR A 181 -3.16 -5.74 24.70
CA THR A 181 -4.51 -6.10 25.12
C THR A 181 -4.62 -6.11 26.63
N ARG A 182 -5.82 -5.83 27.13
CA ARG A 182 -6.21 -6.15 28.50
C ARG A 182 -6.12 -7.66 28.72
N ARG A 183 -5.72 -8.10 29.91
CA ARG A 183 -5.60 -9.54 30.22
C ARG A 183 -6.92 -10.29 30.21
N GLU A 184 -8.01 -9.60 30.51
CA GLU A 184 -9.39 -10.10 30.45
C GLU A 184 -9.95 -10.20 29.03
N THR A 185 -9.28 -9.58 28.04
CA THR A 185 -9.67 -9.59 26.63
C THR A 185 -8.88 -10.66 25.88
N ASP A 186 -9.60 -11.61 25.29
CA ASP A 186 -9.00 -12.71 24.55
C ASP A 186 -8.66 -12.33 23.10
N ALA A 187 -7.52 -11.66 22.93
CA ALA A 187 -6.95 -11.29 21.62
C ALA A 187 -5.62 -12.02 21.41
N SER A 188 -5.41 -12.61 20.23
CA SER A 188 -4.15 -13.32 19.91
C SER A 188 -3.13 -12.43 19.22
N VAL A 189 -3.61 -11.52 18.36
CA VAL A 189 -2.81 -10.59 17.55
C VAL A 189 -3.47 -9.21 17.57
N PRO A 190 -2.72 -8.12 17.32
CA PRO A 190 -3.33 -6.80 17.14
C PRO A 190 -4.25 -6.85 15.91
N PRO A 191 -5.56 -6.57 16.03
CA PRO A 191 -6.49 -6.76 14.93
C PRO A 191 -6.22 -5.76 13.79
N HIS A 192 -6.23 -6.23 12.56
CA HIS A 192 -5.90 -5.45 11.37
C HIS A 192 -6.83 -5.70 10.19
N ASP A 193 -7.38 -6.90 10.04
CA ASP A 193 -8.26 -7.27 8.93
C ASP A 193 -9.59 -7.86 9.42
N PRO A 194 -10.61 -7.99 8.55
CA PRO A 194 -11.93 -8.48 8.94
C PRO A 194 -11.94 -9.87 9.59
N TYR A 195 -11.05 -10.79 9.23
CA TYR A 195 -10.98 -12.10 9.90
C TYR A 195 -10.53 -11.94 11.34
N GLU A 196 -9.52 -11.13 11.60
CA GLU A 196 -9.01 -10.89 12.94
C GLU A 196 -10.04 -10.15 13.82
N TYR A 197 -10.81 -9.22 13.26
CA TYR A 197 -11.92 -8.59 13.99
C TYR A 197 -13.07 -9.57 14.26
N VAL A 198 -13.43 -10.42 13.29
CA VAL A 198 -14.48 -11.43 13.50
C VAL A 198 -14.05 -12.47 14.54
N ASP A 199 -12.81 -12.94 14.49
CA ASP A 199 -12.21 -13.83 15.50
C ASP A 199 -12.22 -13.19 16.89
N LEU A 200 -11.80 -11.92 17.00
CA LEU A 200 -11.86 -11.16 18.25
C LEU A 200 -13.30 -11.05 18.79
N MET A 201 -14.27 -10.82 17.90
CA MET A 201 -15.69 -10.71 18.25
C MET A 201 -16.35 -12.08 18.55
N ALA A 202 -15.72 -13.18 18.15
CA ALA A 202 -16.23 -14.54 18.36
C ALA A 202 -15.68 -15.19 19.64
N ARG A 203 -14.54 -14.71 20.16
CA ARG A 203 -13.93 -15.21 21.40
C ARG A 203 -14.67 -14.74 22.64
N GLU A 204 -15.14 -15.70 23.43
CA GLU A 204 -15.86 -15.43 24.68
C GLU A 204 -14.89 -14.82 25.73
N PRO A 205 -15.17 -13.60 26.22
CA PRO A 205 -14.37 -12.99 27.28
C PRO A 205 -14.39 -13.81 28.57
N ALA A 206 -13.39 -13.61 29.44
CA ALA A 206 -13.28 -14.36 30.70
C ALA A 206 -14.52 -14.24 31.61
N ASP A 207 -15.24 -13.12 31.53
CA ASP A 207 -16.45 -12.82 32.31
C ASP A 207 -17.76 -13.07 31.52
N GLY A 208 -17.68 -13.69 30.34
CA GLY A 208 -18.81 -13.98 29.44
C GLY A 208 -19.09 -12.87 28.41
N PRO A 209 -20.16 -13.01 27.59
CA PRO A 209 -20.52 -12.04 26.55
C PRO A 209 -20.75 -10.63 27.13
N ARG A 210 -20.32 -9.59 26.41
CA ARG A 210 -20.46 -8.19 26.85
C ARG A 210 -21.63 -7.50 26.15
N GLU A 211 -22.35 -6.69 26.92
CA GLU A 211 -23.43 -5.80 26.42
C GLU A 211 -22.90 -4.44 25.89
N ASN A 212 -21.58 -4.30 25.76
CA ASN A 212 -20.92 -3.10 25.23
C ASN A 212 -20.08 -3.48 23.99
N PRO A 213 -19.78 -2.53 23.10
CA PRO A 213 -18.84 -2.75 22.01
C PRO A 213 -17.43 -3.05 22.56
N ILE A 214 -16.63 -3.76 21.78
CA ILE A 214 -15.21 -3.90 22.08
C ILE A 214 -14.48 -2.59 21.75
N ALA A 215 -13.71 -2.05 22.69
CA ALA A 215 -12.96 -0.82 22.48
C ALA A 215 -11.59 -1.11 21.85
N VAL A 216 -11.39 -0.67 20.61
CA VAL A 216 -10.16 -0.84 19.83
C VAL A 216 -9.41 0.49 19.77
N GLY A 217 -8.25 0.55 20.40
CA GLY A 217 -7.39 1.73 20.40
C GLY A 217 -6.63 1.86 19.09
N VAL A 218 -6.70 3.04 18.49
CA VAL A 218 -5.87 3.46 17.37
C VAL A 218 -5.28 4.83 17.67
N SER A 219 -4.12 5.14 17.08
CA SER A 219 -3.50 6.44 17.27
C SER A 219 -3.16 7.14 15.96
N GLY A 220 -3.34 8.46 15.96
CA GLY A 220 -3.06 9.33 14.81
C GLY A 220 -4.08 10.44 14.64
N GLU A 221 -3.82 11.35 13.69
CA GLU A 221 -4.69 12.50 13.42
C GLU A 221 -5.65 12.24 12.27
N ALA A 222 -6.83 12.86 12.34
CA ALA A 222 -7.85 12.91 11.28
C ALA A 222 -8.24 11.51 10.72
N LEU A 223 -8.23 10.49 11.58
CA LEU A 223 -8.50 9.11 11.18
C LEU A 223 -10.00 8.84 10.95
N ALA A 224 -10.90 9.63 11.53
CA ALA A 224 -12.34 9.39 11.44
C ALA A 224 -12.95 9.74 10.06
N ASN A 225 -12.38 10.73 9.35
CA ASN A 225 -13.05 11.40 8.21
C ASN A 225 -12.44 11.00 6.85
N ARG A 226 -12.14 9.72 6.64
CA ARG A 226 -11.57 9.20 5.38
C ARG A 226 -12.20 7.88 4.96
N LEU A 227 -13.52 7.87 4.82
CA LEU A 227 -14.32 6.66 4.65
C LEU A 227 -14.48 6.18 3.18
N ASN A 228 -13.78 6.80 2.23
CA ASN A 228 -13.79 6.38 0.81
C ASN A 228 -12.93 5.09 0.56
N PRO A 229 -13.51 3.98 0.05
CA PRO A 229 -12.79 2.72 -0.23
C PRO A 229 -11.93 2.71 -1.51
N VAL A 230 -12.07 3.70 -2.40
CA VAL A 230 -11.45 3.73 -3.74
C VAL A 230 -10.16 4.55 -3.77
N VAL A 231 -10.08 5.61 -2.96
CA VAL A 231 -8.91 6.50 -2.93
C VAL A 231 -7.66 5.83 -2.39
N VAL A 232 -6.51 6.33 -2.84
CA VAL A 232 -5.19 5.85 -2.39
C VAL A 232 -4.92 6.28 -0.94
N ASP A 233 -5.25 7.52 -0.58
CA ASP A 233 -5.07 8.07 0.77
C ASP A 233 -6.33 7.90 1.63
N ARG A 234 -6.69 6.63 1.92
CA ARG A 234 -7.90 6.25 2.65
C ARG A 234 -7.72 6.28 4.17
N ASN A 235 -8.78 5.90 4.90
CA ASN A 235 -8.74 5.65 6.34
C ASN A 235 -7.49 4.86 6.76
N ARG A 236 -6.82 5.28 7.84
CA ARG A 236 -5.63 4.60 8.38
C ARG A 236 -5.94 3.71 9.59
N ILE A 237 -7.21 3.60 9.99
CA ILE A 237 -7.70 2.59 10.94
C ILE A 237 -7.61 1.22 10.26
N PRO A 238 -6.81 0.28 10.80
CA PRO A 238 -6.63 -1.04 10.21
C PRO A 238 -7.97 -1.77 10.01
N GLY A 239 -8.23 -2.20 8.77
CA GLY A 239 -9.38 -3.04 8.42
C GLY A 239 -10.74 -2.35 8.39
N LEU A 240 -10.86 -1.09 8.82
CA LEU A 240 -12.16 -0.39 8.94
C LEU A 240 -13.00 -0.48 7.66
N LEU A 241 -12.45 -0.06 6.51
CA LEU A 241 -13.17 -0.07 5.25
C LEU A 241 -13.48 -1.48 4.76
N ASP A 242 -12.63 -2.44 5.13
CA ASP A 242 -12.81 -3.84 4.76
C ASP A 242 -13.87 -4.51 5.66
N LEU A 243 -14.25 -3.92 6.81
CA LEU A 243 -15.42 -4.29 7.62
C LEU A 243 -16.73 -3.72 7.08
N LEU A 244 -16.66 -2.58 6.37
CA LEU A 244 -17.82 -1.89 5.78
C LEU A 244 -18.17 -2.40 4.38
N TYR A 245 -17.17 -2.81 3.59
CA TYR A 245 -17.34 -3.24 2.21
C TYR A 245 -16.88 -4.68 2.02
N ASP A 246 -17.76 -5.52 1.47
CA ASP A 246 -17.44 -6.91 1.21
C ASP A 246 -17.06 -7.19 -0.25
N PRO A 247 -16.06 -8.08 -0.47
CA PRO A 247 -15.74 -8.63 -1.77
C PRO A 247 -16.55 -9.92 -2.05
N LEU A 248 -16.44 -10.43 -3.27
CA LEU A 248 -17.00 -11.73 -3.65
C LEU A 248 -16.31 -12.88 -2.90
N VAL A 249 -14.98 -12.80 -2.78
CA VAL A 249 -14.14 -13.76 -2.05
C VAL A 249 -13.10 -13.01 -1.22
N ARG A 250 -12.67 -13.60 -0.11
CA ARG A 250 -11.60 -13.05 0.74
C ARG A 250 -10.40 -13.99 0.76
N ASN A 251 -9.19 -13.42 0.89
CA ASN A 251 -8.00 -14.17 1.25
C ASN A 251 -7.72 -13.92 2.74
N PRO A 252 -7.85 -14.94 3.62
CA PRO A 252 -7.52 -14.83 5.05
C PRO A 252 -5.99 -14.89 5.31
N HIS A 253 -5.19 -14.37 4.38
CA HIS A 253 -3.73 -14.51 4.35
C HIS A 253 -3.25 -15.97 4.32
N THR A 254 -3.97 -16.83 3.58
CA THR A 254 -3.59 -18.22 3.32
C THR A 254 -3.50 -18.46 1.80
N GLU A 255 -3.08 -19.66 1.40
CA GLU A 255 -3.11 -20.04 -0.02
C GLU A 255 -4.54 -20.22 -0.57
N GLU A 256 -5.56 -20.24 0.30
CA GLU A 256 -6.95 -20.56 -0.07
C GLU A 256 -7.88 -19.35 0.08
N TYR A 257 -8.52 -18.98 -1.03
CA TYR A 257 -9.57 -17.97 -1.04
C TYR A 257 -10.89 -18.54 -0.51
N VAL A 258 -11.54 -17.80 0.37
CA VAL A 258 -12.80 -18.18 1.00
C VAL A 258 -13.97 -17.43 0.33
N PRO A 259 -15.01 -18.12 -0.15
CA PRO A 259 -16.23 -17.48 -0.63
C PRO A 259 -16.89 -16.61 0.44
N TRP A 260 -17.22 -15.36 0.07
CA TRP A 260 -17.78 -14.38 0.99
C TRP A 260 -19.17 -13.94 0.55
N LEU A 261 -19.33 -12.90 -0.28
CA LEU A 261 -20.62 -12.60 -0.93
C LEU A 261 -20.96 -13.60 -2.04
N ALA A 262 -19.95 -14.25 -2.62
CA ALA A 262 -20.16 -15.40 -3.49
C ALA A 262 -20.60 -16.61 -2.66
N GLU A 263 -21.67 -17.27 -3.08
CA GLU A 263 -22.00 -18.63 -2.64
C GLU A 263 -21.07 -19.64 -3.31
N SER A 264 -20.81 -19.45 -4.61
CA SER A 264 -19.95 -20.34 -5.38
C SER A 264 -19.20 -19.64 -6.51
N VAL A 265 -18.03 -20.18 -6.86
CA VAL A 265 -17.22 -19.76 -8.01
C VAL A 265 -16.89 -21.00 -8.85
N SER A 266 -17.51 -21.10 -10.03
CA SER A 266 -17.29 -22.18 -10.98
C SER A 266 -16.32 -21.75 -12.09
N TRP A 267 -15.17 -22.41 -12.16
CA TRP A 267 -14.13 -22.12 -13.13
C TRP A 267 -14.29 -22.96 -14.40
N HIS A 268 -14.13 -22.32 -15.56
CA HIS A 268 -14.16 -22.96 -16.87
C HIS A 268 -12.85 -22.64 -17.60
N GLU A 269 -11.98 -23.64 -17.68
CA GLU A 269 -10.70 -23.61 -18.38
C GLU A 269 -10.90 -24.18 -19.79
N ALA A 270 -11.00 -23.31 -20.79
CA ALA A 270 -11.12 -23.67 -22.20
C ALA A 270 -10.20 -22.77 -23.05
N ASP A 271 -10.67 -22.26 -24.19
CA ASP A 271 -9.91 -21.31 -25.01
C ASP A 271 -9.65 -19.97 -24.29
N GLN A 272 -10.39 -19.69 -23.22
CA GLN A 272 -10.24 -18.54 -22.33
C GLN A 272 -10.61 -18.99 -20.92
N LEU A 273 -9.88 -18.53 -19.88
CA LEU A 273 -10.31 -18.74 -18.50
C LEU A 273 -11.56 -17.90 -18.19
N ARG A 274 -12.58 -18.55 -17.63
CA ARG A 274 -13.81 -17.89 -17.17
C ARG A 274 -14.18 -18.33 -15.76
N ALA A 275 -14.76 -17.43 -14.99
CA ALA A 275 -15.38 -17.75 -13.70
C ALA A 275 -16.85 -17.33 -13.71
N THR A 276 -17.73 -18.28 -13.41
CA THR A 276 -19.14 -17.99 -13.12
C THR A 276 -19.31 -17.88 -11.61
N VAL A 277 -19.70 -16.70 -11.14
CA VAL A 277 -19.91 -16.40 -9.72
C VAL A 277 -21.40 -16.32 -9.44
N THR A 278 -21.88 -17.07 -8.46
CA THR A 278 -23.25 -16.98 -7.95
C THR A 278 -23.20 -16.29 -6.59
N LEU A 279 -23.97 -15.21 -6.43
CA LEU A 279 -24.11 -14.46 -5.18
C LEU A 279 -24.99 -15.23 -4.19
N ARG A 280 -24.71 -15.05 -2.90
CA ARG A 280 -25.59 -15.56 -1.84
C ARG A 280 -26.97 -14.92 -1.93
N ASP A 281 -28.01 -15.74 -1.77
CA ASP A 281 -29.39 -15.27 -1.76
C ASP A 281 -29.64 -14.29 -0.61
N GLY A 282 -30.36 -13.20 -0.91
CA GLY A 282 -30.75 -12.21 0.10
C GLY A 282 -29.69 -11.17 0.44
N ALA A 283 -28.58 -11.09 -0.31
CA ALA A 283 -27.58 -10.04 -0.13
C ALA A 283 -28.20 -8.64 -0.26
N THR A 284 -27.88 -7.76 0.69
CA THR A 284 -28.35 -6.37 0.75
C THR A 284 -27.19 -5.45 1.10
N TRP A 285 -27.32 -4.19 0.68
CA TRP A 285 -26.52 -3.08 1.17
C TRP A 285 -27.00 -2.64 2.56
N HIS A 286 -26.20 -1.87 3.29
CA HIS A 286 -26.55 -1.31 4.61
C HIS A 286 -27.82 -0.43 4.59
N ASP A 287 -28.20 0.07 3.42
CA ASP A 287 -29.45 0.83 3.22
C ASP A 287 -30.65 -0.04 2.80
N GLU A 288 -30.54 -1.36 3.00
CA GLU A 288 -31.52 -2.40 2.67
C GLU A 288 -31.77 -2.60 1.15
N THR A 289 -31.10 -1.84 0.28
CA THR A 289 -31.19 -2.05 -1.17
C THR A 289 -30.63 -3.43 -1.52
N PRO A 290 -31.31 -4.24 -2.36
CA PRO A 290 -30.77 -5.54 -2.78
C PRO A 290 -29.42 -5.40 -3.50
N LEU A 291 -28.45 -6.21 -3.11
CA LEU A 291 -27.17 -6.35 -3.81
C LEU A 291 -27.32 -7.42 -4.88
N THR A 292 -27.05 -7.05 -6.13
CA THR A 292 -27.32 -7.90 -7.30
C THR A 292 -26.09 -8.05 -8.21
N ALA A 293 -26.23 -8.90 -9.23
CA ALA A 293 -25.25 -9.02 -10.30
C ALA A 293 -24.96 -7.69 -11.03
N ASP A 294 -25.92 -6.75 -11.05
CA ASP A 294 -25.73 -5.43 -11.66
C ASP A 294 -24.67 -4.61 -10.90
N ASP A 295 -24.68 -4.64 -9.57
CA ASP A 295 -23.67 -3.97 -8.74
C ASP A 295 -22.26 -4.53 -8.94
N VAL A 296 -22.14 -5.85 -9.17
CA VAL A 296 -20.85 -6.49 -9.44
C VAL A 296 -20.29 -6.05 -10.80
N VAL A 297 -21.15 -6.01 -11.82
CA VAL A 297 -20.80 -5.51 -13.16
C VAL A 297 -20.43 -4.03 -13.10
N PHE A 298 -21.24 -3.23 -12.40
CA PHE A 298 -20.97 -1.81 -12.18
C PHE A 298 -19.62 -1.61 -11.50
N THR A 299 -19.39 -2.26 -10.35
CA THR A 299 -18.15 -2.13 -9.58
C THR A 299 -16.93 -2.41 -10.45
N ASN A 300 -16.92 -3.50 -11.21
CA ASN A 300 -15.77 -3.87 -12.02
C ASN A 300 -15.48 -2.83 -13.12
N ARG A 301 -16.53 -2.34 -13.79
CA ARG A 301 -16.41 -1.27 -14.80
C ARG A 301 -15.94 0.04 -14.18
N PHE A 302 -16.57 0.45 -13.08
CA PHE A 302 -16.28 1.69 -12.36
C PHE A 302 -14.85 1.72 -11.82
N LEU A 303 -14.38 0.62 -11.25
CA LEU A 303 -13.01 0.55 -10.76
C LEU A 303 -12.02 0.64 -11.94
N ASN A 304 -12.28 -0.02 -13.07
CA ASN A 304 -11.43 0.06 -14.26
C ASN A 304 -11.41 1.45 -14.92
N ASP A 305 -12.56 2.12 -14.95
CA ASP A 305 -12.69 3.51 -15.40
C ASP A 305 -13.76 4.24 -14.56
N THR A 306 -13.30 5.06 -13.63
CA THR A 306 -14.17 5.81 -12.72
C THR A 306 -14.99 6.87 -13.43
N ALA A 307 -14.64 7.24 -14.68
CA ALA A 307 -15.44 8.13 -15.51
C ALA A 307 -16.45 7.39 -16.40
N LEU A 308 -16.51 6.05 -16.32
CA LEU A 308 -17.47 5.21 -17.05
C LEU A 308 -17.53 5.50 -18.57
N GLY A 309 -16.41 5.89 -19.18
CA GLY A 309 -16.31 6.21 -20.60
C GLY A 309 -16.70 7.64 -20.99
N ASP A 310 -16.93 8.55 -20.04
CA ASP A 310 -17.30 9.95 -20.32
C ASP A 310 -16.15 10.81 -20.87
N VAL A 311 -14.91 10.32 -20.79
CA VAL A 311 -13.72 10.99 -21.32
C VAL A 311 -12.94 10.10 -22.27
N GLU A 312 -12.18 10.73 -23.16
CA GLU A 312 -11.22 10.00 -23.99
C GLU A 312 -10.07 9.46 -23.12
N GLY A 313 -9.93 8.14 -23.11
CA GLY A 313 -9.01 7.42 -22.22
C GLY A 313 -9.74 6.67 -21.11
N HIS A 314 -9.05 6.40 -20.02
CA HIS A 314 -9.62 5.79 -18.81
C HIS A 314 -9.02 6.48 -17.58
N ILE A 315 -9.83 6.61 -16.53
CA ILE A 315 -9.41 7.13 -15.22
C ILE A 315 -9.56 5.98 -14.21
N PRO A 316 -8.54 5.14 -14.02
CA PRO A 316 -8.69 3.96 -13.18
C PRO A 316 -8.66 4.31 -11.70
N ALA A 317 -9.36 3.50 -10.89
CA ALA A 317 -9.13 3.45 -9.46
C ALA A 317 -7.75 2.85 -9.17
N GLN A 318 -6.75 3.69 -8.87
CA GLN A 318 -5.34 3.30 -8.81
C GLN A 318 -5.09 2.18 -7.80
N ARG A 319 -5.84 2.15 -6.69
CA ARG A 319 -5.73 1.12 -5.64
C ARG A 319 -5.96 -0.29 -6.18
N PHE A 320 -6.89 -0.46 -7.12
CA PHE A 320 -7.31 -1.77 -7.63
C PHE A 320 -6.83 -2.06 -9.06
N ARG A 321 -6.01 -1.16 -9.62
CA ARG A 321 -5.58 -1.18 -11.02
C ARG A 321 -4.96 -2.51 -11.44
N SER A 322 -4.07 -3.08 -10.64
CA SER A 322 -3.43 -4.37 -10.95
C SER A 322 -4.44 -5.51 -11.09
N ARG A 323 -5.49 -5.55 -10.26
CA ARG A 323 -6.57 -6.55 -10.31
C ARG A 323 -7.49 -6.35 -11.50
N GLN A 324 -7.73 -5.10 -11.90
CA GLN A 324 -8.56 -4.76 -13.06
C GLN A 324 -7.93 -5.24 -14.37
N THR A 325 -6.59 -5.22 -14.47
CA THR A 325 -5.90 -5.70 -15.70
C THR A 325 -6.14 -7.18 -16.02
N LEU A 326 -6.62 -7.97 -15.04
CA LEU A 326 -6.90 -9.39 -15.18
C LEU A 326 -8.24 -9.68 -15.88
N VAL A 327 -9.19 -8.74 -15.84
CA VAL A 327 -10.56 -8.92 -16.33
C VAL A 327 -10.68 -8.31 -17.72
N SER A 328 -10.99 -9.14 -18.71
CA SER A 328 -11.24 -8.69 -20.09
C SER A 328 -12.69 -8.32 -20.32
N GLU A 329 -13.61 -9.04 -19.67
CA GLU A 329 -15.05 -8.82 -19.81
C GLU A 329 -15.77 -9.33 -18.57
N ILE A 330 -16.86 -8.65 -18.21
CA ILE A 330 -17.79 -9.10 -17.18
C ILE A 330 -19.23 -9.01 -17.71
N GLU A 331 -19.96 -10.11 -17.60
CA GLU A 331 -21.32 -10.25 -18.10
C GLU A 331 -22.28 -10.66 -16.98
N ARG A 332 -23.42 -9.99 -16.89
CA ARG A 332 -24.56 -10.43 -16.10
C ARG A 332 -25.28 -11.58 -16.82
N LEU A 333 -25.40 -12.72 -16.16
CA LEU A 333 -26.18 -13.85 -16.67
C LEU A 333 -27.64 -13.79 -16.20
N ASP A 334 -27.85 -13.46 -14.93
CA ASP A 334 -29.15 -13.21 -14.31
C ASP A 334 -29.01 -12.27 -13.10
N ALA A 335 -30.01 -12.19 -12.21
CA ALA A 335 -30.02 -11.24 -11.11
C ALA A 335 -28.97 -11.52 -10.02
N SER A 336 -28.50 -12.76 -9.87
CA SER A 336 -27.52 -13.16 -8.85
C SER A 336 -26.27 -13.83 -9.44
N THR A 337 -26.19 -13.97 -10.76
CA THR A 337 -25.08 -14.66 -11.44
C THR A 337 -24.36 -13.75 -12.41
N VAL A 338 -23.03 -13.68 -12.26
CA VAL A 338 -22.12 -12.99 -13.19
C VAL A 338 -21.07 -13.94 -13.75
N ARG A 339 -20.61 -13.64 -14.97
CA ARG A 339 -19.50 -14.33 -15.60
C ARG A 339 -18.35 -13.35 -15.83
N PHE A 340 -17.20 -13.67 -15.25
CA PHE A 340 -15.92 -13.05 -15.55
C PHE A 340 -15.23 -13.81 -16.68
N SER A 341 -14.71 -13.07 -17.65
CA SER A 341 -13.80 -13.57 -18.67
C SER A 341 -12.43 -12.93 -18.46
N PHE A 342 -11.41 -13.74 -18.26
CA PHE A 342 -10.06 -13.27 -17.97
C PHE A 342 -9.22 -13.20 -19.24
N GLY A 343 -8.28 -12.26 -19.26
CA GLY A 343 -7.36 -12.06 -20.38
C GLY A 343 -6.34 -10.99 -20.01
N ASN A 344 -5.17 -11.05 -20.62
CA ASN A 344 -4.21 -9.97 -20.53
C ASN A 344 -4.67 -8.85 -21.48
N THR A 345 -5.31 -7.84 -20.89
CA THR A 345 -5.93 -6.73 -21.63
C THR A 345 -4.93 -5.77 -22.29
N VAL A 346 -3.62 -5.98 -22.07
CA VAL A 346 -2.60 -4.98 -22.38
C VAL A 346 -1.62 -5.44 -23.46
N THR A 347 -1.18 -6.69 -23.45
CA THR A 347 -0.14 -7.15 -24.39
C THR A 347 -0.58 -8.28 -25.32
N ASP A 348 -1.33 -9.26 -24.81
CA ASP A 348 -1.88 -10.36 -25.63
C ASP A 348 -3.24 -10.84 -25.10
N PRO A 349 -4.35 -10.47 -25.76
CA PRO A 349 -5.70 -10.91 -25.38
C PRO A 349 -5.91 -12.42 -25.44
N GLU A 350 -5.09 -13.16 -26.19
CA GLU A 350 -5.17 -14.63 -26.26
C GLU A 350 -4.54 -15.30 -25.04
N THR A 351 -3.67 -14.59 -24.32
CA THR A 351 -3.05 -15.06 -23.07
C THR A 351 -3.92 -14.63 -21.88
N TYR A 352 -4.31 -15.58 -21.03
CA TYR A 352 -5.10 -15.32 -19.82
C TYR A 352 -4.36 -15.77 -18.57
N PRO A 353 -4.63 -15.12 -17.41
CA PRO A 353 -4.03 -15.53 -16.15
C PRO A 353 -4.50 -16.94 -15.76
N ASN A 354 -3.66 -17.69 -15.06
CA ASN A 354 -4.04 -18.92 -14.39
C ASN A 354 -5.05 -18.61 -13.25
N ARG A 355 -5.71 -19.66 -12.76
CA ARG A 355 -6.76 -19.53 -11.73
C ARG A 355 -6.26 -18.87 -10.43
N SER A 356 -5.05 -19.17 -9.99
CA SER A 356 -4.48 -18.62 -8.73
C SER A 356 -4.26 -17.11 -8.79
N VAL A 357 -4.02 -16.56 -9.99
CA VAL A 357 -3.93 -15.12 -10.21
C VAL A 357 -5.30 -14.52 -10.49
N ALA A 358 -6.11 -15.16 -11.33
CA ALA A 358 -7.43 -14.65 -11.75
C ALA A 358 -8.39 -14.40 -10.57
N VAL A 359 -8.34 -15.24 -9.53
CA VAL A 359 -9.19 -15.10 -8.33
C VAL A 359 -8.98 -13.76 -7.62
N ARG A 360 -7.81 -13.11 -7.76
CA ARG A 360 -7.55 -11.78 -7.18
C ARG A 360 -8.53 -10.72 -7.67
N ALA A 361 -9.05 -10.84 -8.89
CA ALA A 361 -10.07 -9.91 -9.41
C ALA A 361 -11.39 -9.95 -8.62
N LEU A 362 -11.65 -11.03 -7.88
CA LEU A 362 -12.85 -11.23 -7.07
C LEU A 362 -12.72 -10.67 -5.64
N THR A 363 -11.55 -10.10 -5.30
CA THR A 363 -11.22 -9.58 -3.95
C THR A 363 -11.45 -8.08 -3.79
N VAL A 364 -11.92 -7.39 -4.83
CA VAL A 364 -12.23 -5.95 -4.76
C VAL A 364 -13.50 -5.71 -3.95
N PRO A 365 -13.60 -4.60 -3.20
CA PRO A 365 -14.83 -4.24 -2.51
C PRO A 365 -15.94 -3.98 -3.53
N LEU A 366 -17.13 -4.53 -3.29
CA LEU A 366 -18.30 -4.16 -4.10
C LEU A 366 -18.81 -2.78 -3.70
N LEU A 367 -19.21 -2.00 -4.70
CA LEU A 367 -19.71 -0.63 -4.55
C LEU A 367 -21.19 -0.56 -4.99
N PRO A 368 -22.08 0.07 -4.20
CA PRO A 368 -23.49 0.22 -4.58
C PRO A 368 -23.64 1.12 -5.80
N GLU A 369 -24.17 0.57 -6.90
CA GLU A 369 -24.35 1.32 -8.16
C GLU A 369 -25.16 2.59 -7.96
N HIS A 370 -26.24 2.50 -7.17
CA HIS A 370 -27.16 3.62 -6.92
C HIS A 370 -26.56 4.79 -6.15
N ILE A 371 -25.35 4.64 -5.59
CA ILE A 371 -24.61 5.69 -4.89
C ILE A 371 -23.38 6.12 -5.68
N TRP A 372 -22.63 5.15 -6.21
CA TRP A 372 -21.32 5.42 -6.82
C TRP A 372 -21.40 5.89 -8.27
N ASP A 373 -22.49 5.62 -8.99
CA ASP A 373 -22.68 6.12 -10.36
C ASP A 373 -22.58 7.65 -10.42
N ALA A 374 -23.18 8.35 -9.45
CA ALA A 374 -23.11 9.81 -9.35
C ALA A 374 -21.69 10.35 -9.08
N ARG A 375 -20.80 9.52 -8.50
CA ARG A 375 -19.40 9.90 -8.23
C ARG A 375 -18.49 9.75 -9.45
N SER A 376 -19.01 9.29 -10.59
CA SER A 376 -18.27 9.22 -11.85
C SER A 376 -18.02 10.60 -12.50
N GLU A 377 -18.66 11.66 -11.99
CA GLU A 377 -18.53 13.02 -12.54
C GLU A 377 -17.06 13.46 -12.61
N VAL A 378 -16.65 13.89 -13.80
CA VAL A 378 -15.30 14.40 -14.06
C VAL A 378 -15.20 15.85 -13.62
N ILE A 379 -14.44 16.09 -12.57
CA ILE A 379 -14.31 17.41 -11.92
C ILE A 379 -13.03 18.15 -12.34
N ALA A 380 -12.03 17.42 -12.86
CA ALA A 380 -10.77 17.96 -13.36
C ALA A 380 -10.08 16.98 -14.33
N GLU A 381 -8.99 17.41 -14.96
CA GLU A 381 -8.25 16.60 -15.91
C GLU A 381 -7.76 15.29 -15.26
N ARG A 382 -8.31 14.16 -15.74
CA ARG A 382 -8.04 12.80 -15.23
C ARG A 382 -8.42 12.62 -13.75
N GLN A 383 -9.46 13.32 -13.28
CA GLN A 383 -9.98 13.21 -11.92
C GLN A 383 -11.52 13.21 -11.91
N THR A 384 -12.08 12.21 -11.24
CA THR A 384 -13.51 12.08 -10.94
C THR A 384 -13.77 12.40 -9.48
N ASP A 385 -15.02 12.73 -9.14
CA ASP A 385 -15.43 12.95 -7.75
C ASP A 385 -15.03 11.76 -6.86
N ALA A 386 -15.22 10.53 -7.34
CA ALA A 386 -14.88 9.29 -6.64
C ALA A 386 -13.42 9.17 -6.17
N LEU A 387 -12.51 9.88 -6.83
CA LEU A 387 -11.07 9.83 -6.52
C LEU A 387 -10.60 10.96 -5.60
N VAL A 388 -11.46 11.90 -5.23
CA VAL A 388 -11.07 13.05 -4.40
C VAL A 388 -12.04 13.36 -3.26
N SER A 389 -13.31 12.99 -3.39
CA SER A 389 -14.33 13.24 -2.38
C SER A 389 -14.32 12.13 -1.35
N ASP A 390 -14.50 12.49 -0.08
CA ASP A 390 -14.67 11.46 0.94
C ASP A 390 -16.08 10.84 0.90
N ASN A 391 -16.27 9.75 1.62
CA ASN A 391 -17.54 9.06 1.73
C ASN A 391 -18.09 9.13 3.15
N GLU A 392 -18.48 10.34 3.58
CA GLU A 392 -18.87 10.65 4.97
C GLU A 392 -19.96 9.73 5.54
N GLU A 393 -20.88 9.25 4.69
CA GLU A 393 -21.94 8.30 5.04
C GLU A 393 -21.77 7.01 4.22
N PRO A 394 -20.81 6.13 4.58
CA PRO A 394 -20.51 4.98 3.75
C PRO A 394 -21.62 3.94 3.83
N VAL A 395 -22.26 3.69 2.70
CA VAL A 395 -23.12 2.52 2.50
C VAL A 395 -22.29 1.43 1.84
N GLY A 396 -22.14 0.31 2.54
CA GLY A 396 -21.46 -0.88 2.04
C GLY A 396 -22.31 -2.13 2.26
N SER A 397 -21.69 -3.29 2.12
CA SER A 397 -22.33 -4.60 2.26
C SER A 397 -21.69 -5.44 3.36
N GLY A 398 -20.75 -4.86 4.11
CA GLY A 398 -19.95 -5.53 5.10
C GLY A 398 -20.72 -5.98 6.34
N LEU A 399 -20.05 -6.80 7.16
CA LEU A 399 -20.56 -7.32 8.42
C LEU A 399 -20.97 -6.25 9.44
N PHE A 400 -20.41 -5.06 9.30
CA PHE A 400 -20.64 -3.92 10.16
C PHE A 400 -21.05 -2.71 9.33
N SER A 401 -21.89 -1.86 9.91
CA SER A 401 -22.22 -0.54 9.41
C SER A 401 -21.76 0.52 10.41
N ILE A 402 -21.60 1.76 9.95
CA ILE A 402 -21.32 2.90 10.83
C ILE A 402 -22.54 3.17 11.71
N ASP A 403 -22.32 3.34 13.02
CA ASP A 403 -23.32 3.81 13.97
C ASP A 403 -23.13 5.30 14.27
N ASP A 404 -21.90 5.71 14.64
CA ASP A 404 -21.54 7.11 14.89
C ASP A 404 -20.08 7.40 14.51
N VAL A 405 -19.81 8.65 14.13
CA VAL A 405 -18.47 9.13 13.80
C VAL A 405 -18.24 10.49 14.44
N THR A 406 -17.21 10.57 15.27
CA THR A 406 -16.72 11.80 15.88
C THR A 406 -15.24 11.99 15.56
N SER A 407 -14.64 13.11 15.99
CA SER A 407 -13.21 13.36 15.75
C SER A 407 -12.28 12.33 16.39
N ASP A 408 -12.72 11.71 17.49
CA ASP A 408 -11.95 10.83 18.35
C ASP A 408 -12.53 9.41 18.44
N GLN A 409 -13.60 9.11 17.69
CA GLN A 409 -14.26 7.82 17.73
C GLN A 409 -14.94 7.45 16.41
N VAL A 410 -14.89 6.17 16.05
CA VAL A 410 -15.73 5.56 15.00
C VAL A 410 -16.42 4.34 15.61
N ASP A 411 -17.74 4.39 15.73
CA ASP A 411 -18.54 3.28 16.24
C ASP A 411 -19.12 2.47 15.08
N LEU A 412 -18.93 1.17 15.15
CA LEU A 412 -19.50 0.20 14.23
C LEU A 412 -20.53 -0.66 14.94
N GLN A 413 -21.71 -0.77 14.34
CA GLN A 413 -22.72 -1.72 14.75
C GLN A 413 -22.74 -2.95 13.83
N PRO A 414 -22.99 -4.15 14.38
CA PRO A 414 -23.19 -5.35 13.60
C PRO A 414 -24.39 -5.17 12.62
N PHE A 415 -24.20 -5.43 11.32
CA PHE A 415 -25.30 -5.43 10.34
C PHE A 415 -26.05 -6.78 10.37
N ASP A 416 -27.28 -6.79 10.91
CA ASP A 416 -28.02 -8.01 11.24
C ASP A 416 -28.58 -8.75 10.01
N GLU A 417 -28.82 -8.04 8.91
CA GLU A 417 -29.33 -8.57 7.64
C GLU A 417 -28.21 -9.17 6.77
N HIS A 418 -26.96 -9.12 7.22
CA HIS A 418 -25.82 -9.64 6.47
C HIS A 418 -25.95 -11.15 6.21
N VAL A 419 -25.67 -11.60 4.97
CA VAL A 419 -25.87 -13.00 4.52
C VAL A 419 -25.06 -14.06 5.28
N LEU A 420 -24.00 -13.66 6.01
CA LEU A 420 -23.19 -14.54 6.87
C LEU A 420 -23.60 -14.48 8.36
N ARG A 421 -24.75 -13.88 8.68
CA ARG A 421 -25.33 -13.88 10.04
C ARG A 421 -26.00 -15.19 10.36
N GLU A 422 -26.76 -15.71 9.40
CA GLU A 422 -27.47 -16.96 9.55
C GLU A 422 -26.50 -18.14 9.54
N GLN A 423 -26.69 -19.08 10.46
CA GLN A 423 -25.92 -20.32 10.47
C GLN A 423 -26.28 -21.16 9.23
N SER A 424 -25.31 -21.35 8.34
CA SER A 424 -25.43 -22.20 7.16
C SER A 424 -24.22 -23.14 7.07
N ALA A 425 -24.33 -24.20 6.27
CA ALA A 425 -23.23 -25.15 6.08
C ALA A 425 -22.00 -24.51 5.41
N ASP A 426 -22.23 -23.47 4.61
CA ASP A 426 -21.21 -22.75 3.85
C ASP A 426 -20.78 -21.44 4.54
N ARG A 427 -21.13 -21.27 5.83
CA ARG A 427 -20.67 -20.15 6.66
C ARG A 427 -19.21 -20.42 7.08
N PRO A 428 -18.28 -19.47 6.87
CA PRO A 428 -16.89 -19.63 7.30
C PRO A 428 -16.77 -19.89 8.80
N ALA A 429 -15.86 -20.81 9.19
CA ALA A 429 -15.69 -21.21 10.60
C ALA A 429 -15.25 -20.07 11.53
N VAL A 430 -14.66 -18.99 11.00
CA VAL A 430 -14.28 -17.80 11.79
C VAL A 430 -15.47 -17.15 12.50
N PHE A 431 -16.70 -17.40 12.05
CA PHE A 431 -17.91 -16.90 12.67
C PHE A 431 -18.45 -17.76 13.82
N ASP A 432 -17.83 -18.89 14.13
CA ASP A 432 -18.28 -19.76 15.21
C ASP A 432 -18.16 -19.04 16.56
N GLY A 433 -19.28 -18.86 17.27
CA GLY A 433 -19.32 -18.09 18.52
C GLY A 433 -19.56 -16.60 18.33
N PHE A 434 -19.59 -16.09 17.10
CA PHE A 434 -19.95 -14.70 16.82
C PHE A 434 -21.45 -14.47 17.14
N SER A 435 -21.85 -13.42 17.89
CA SER A 435 -21.03 -12.32 18.44
C SER A 435 -21.01 -12.30 19.96
N GLN A 436 -19.86 -11.94 20.54
CA GLN A 436 -19.61 -11.81 21.99
C GLN A 436 -19.65 -10.36 22.48
N TYR A 437 -19.76 -9.38 21.58
CA TYR A 437 -19.83 -7.95 21.86
C TYR A 437 -20.93 -7.31 21.00
N THR A 438 -21.45 -6.15 21.41
CA THR A 438 -22.54 -5.49 20.68
C THR A 438 -22.08 -4.70 19.45
N GLY A 439 -20.77 -4.56 19.22
CA GLY A 439 -20.18 -3.76 18.14
C GLY A 439 -18.68 -3.57 18.32
N ILE A 440 -18.09 -2.72 17.49
CA ILE A 440 -16.67 -2.33 17.57
C ILE A 440 -16.61 -0.81 17.72
N GLN A 441 -15.89 -0.34 18.74
CA GLN A 441 -15.63 1.08 18.94
C GLN A 441 -14.16 1.35 18.68
N PHE A 442 -13.85 2.07 17.60
CA PHE A 442 -12.49 2.57 17.38
C PHE A 442 -12.31 3.86 18.14
N ARG A 443 -11.45 3.84 19.16
CA ARG A 443 -11.04 5.01 19.92
C ARG A 443 -9.76 5.58 19.33
N ILE A 444 -9.80 6.83 18.89
CA ILE A 444 -8.69 7.51 18.23
C ILE A 444 -7.96 8.40 19.24
N ASP A 445 -6.79 7.96 19.68
CA ASP A 445 -5.92 8.69 20.57
C ASP A 445 -4.89 9.53 19.79
N PRO A 446 -4.43 10.68 20.31
CA PRO A 446 -3.56 11.59 19.56
C PRO A 446 -2.16 11.02 19.28
N ASN A 447 -1.69 10.05 20.08
CA ASN A 447 -0.39 9.41 19.92
C ASN A 447 -0.38 8.03 20.60
N PRO A 448 0.61 7.15 20.29
CA PRO A 448 0.70 5.82 20.88
C PRO A 448 0.76 5.80 22.41
N GLY A 449 1.38 6.78 23.05
CA GLY A 449 1.45 6.87 24.52
C GLY A 449 0.08 7.07 25.16
N ALA A 450 -0.71 8.00 24.63
CA ALA A 450 -2.09 8.22 25.09
C ALA A 450 -2.98 6.98 24.87
N MET A 451 -2.78 6.26 23.76
CA MET A 451 -3.47 5.00 23.48
C MET A 451 -3.12 3.90 24.49
N VAL A 452 -1.85 3.79 24.88
CA VAL A 452 -1.40 2.83 25.91
C VAL A 452 -1.90 3.22 27.30
N ASP A 453 -1.94 4.51 27.64
CA ASP A 453 -2.56 4.96 28.88
C ASP A 453 -4.05 4.60 28.93
N ALA A 454 -4.80 4.80 27.83
CA ALA A 454 -6.20 4.38 27.72
C ALA A 454 -6.39 2.87 27.88
N LEU A 455 -5.48 2.05 27.32
CA LEU A 455 -5.45 0.59 27.53
C LEU A 455 -5.25 0.24 29.02
N ARG A 456 -4.31 0.89 29.70
CA ARG A 456 -4.00 0.60 31.12
C ARG A 456 -5.13 1.05 32.05
N GLU A 457 -5.79 2.15 31.71
CA GLU A 457 -6.96 2.67 32.44
C GLU A 457 -8.26 1.87 32.16
N GLY A 458 -8.25 0.96 31.18
CA GLY A 458 -9.40 0.13 30.83
C GLY A 458 -10.44 0.86 29.99
N MET A 459 -10.06 1.97 29.34
CA MET A 459 -10.89 2.65 28.33
C MET A 459 -10.79 1.95 26.97
N THR A 460 -9.69 1.23 26.73
CA THR A 460 -9.42 0.44 25.53
C THR A 460 -9.25 -1.02 25.92
N ASP A 461 -9.81 -1.94 25.14
CA ASP A 461 -9.66 -3.40 25.35
C ASP A 461 -8.43 -3.96 24.64
N VAL A 462 -8.19 -3.52 23.39
CA VAL A 462 -7.07 -3.95 22.53
C VAL A 462 -6.61 -2.82 21.64
N THR A 463 -5.33 -2.77 21.26
CA THR A 463 -4.81 -1.77 20.31
C THR A 463 -4.61 -2.37 18.92
N ALA A 464 -4.96 -1.63 17.88
CA ALA A 464 -4.75 -2.02 16.47
C ALA A 464 -3.56 -1.29 15.82
N THR A 465 -3.21 -0.09 16.29
CA THR A 465 -2.00 0.61 15.82
C THR A 465 -0.75 -0.03 16.40
N THR A 466 0.26 -0.25 15.55
CA THR A 466 1.58 -0.76 15.95
C THR A 466 2.20 0.10 17.05
N LEU A 467 2.66 -0.53 18.13
CA LEU A 467 3.32 0.15 19.24
C LEU A 467 4.81 0.41 18.93
N PRO A 468 5.32 1.64 19.17
CA PRO A 468 6.76 1.87 19.21
C PRO A 468 7.38 1.21 20.44
N SER A 469 8.69 1.01 20.42
CA SER A 469 9.40 0.18 21.40
C SER A 469 9.31 0.64 22.85
N ASP A 470 9.31 1.96 23.09
CA ASP A 470 9.13 2.55 24.41
C ASP A 470 7.74 2.21 25.01
N GLN A 471 6.73 2.10 24.14
CA GLN A 471 5.38 1.71 24.51
C GLN A 471 5.24 0.19 24.68
N ILE A 472 6.00 -0.61 23.93
CA ILE A 472 6.09 -2.06 24.12
C ILE A 472 6.55 -2.39 25.54
N GLU A 473 7.65 -1.77 26.01
CA GLU A 473 8.16 -1.98 27.36
C GLU A 473 7.11 -1.59 28.43
N THR A 474 6.39 -0.49 28.19
CA THR A 474 5.31 -0.04 29.09
C THR A 474 4.18 -1.07 29.21
N VAL A 475 3.73 -1.65 28.09
CA VAL A 475 2.69 -2.70 28.06
C VAL A 475 3.16 -4.02 28.68
N GLN A 476 4.44 -4.39 28.49
CA GLN A 476 5.01 -5.61 29.07
C GLN A 476 5.16 -5.52 30.60
N ASN A 477 5.47 -4.34 31.12
CA ASN A 477 5.70 -4.11 32.54
C ASN A 477 4.43 -3.83 33.36
N ASP A 478 3.28 -3.67 32.71
CA ASP A 478 2.00 -3.43 33.38
C ASP A 478 1.26 -4.76 33.66
N ASP A 479 0.84 -4.96 34.92
CA ASP A 479 0.20 -6.19 35.38
C ASP A 479 -1.19 -6.44 34.74
N GLY A 480 -1.86 -5.39 34.25
CA GLY A 480 -3.20 -5.44 33.67
C GLY A 480 -3.22 -5.72 32.17
N THR A 481 -2.08 -5.62 31.49
CA THR A 481 -1.97 -5.77 30.04
C THR A 481 -1.11 -6.95 29.62
N ARG A 482 -1.13 -7.23 28.32
CA ARG A 482 -0.27 -8.22 27.65
C ARG A 482 0.09 -7.70 26.26
N LEU A 483 1.35 -7.89 25.88
CA LEU A 483 1.83 -7.64 24.52
C LEU A 483 1.25 -8.68 23.55
N LEU A 484 0.82 -8.20 22.39
CA LEU A 484 0.45 -8.97 21.22
C LEU A 484 1.49 -8.71 20.13
N THR A 485 1.86 -9.76 19.40
CA THR A 485 2.68 -9.67 18.21
C THR A 485 1.99 -10.41 17.06
N GLY A 486 2.11 -9.91 15.85
CA GLY A 486 1.56 -10.53 14.65
C GLY A 486 2.36 -10.17 13.41
N GLN A 487 2.40 -11.06 12.44
CA GLN A 487 3.08 -10.79 11.17
C GLN A 487 2.27 -9.81 10.31
N THR A 488 2.95 -9.08 9.42
CA THR A 488 2.31 -8.25 8.39
C THR A 488 3.09 -8.38 7.09
N PRO A 489 2.40 -8.37 5.93
CA PRO A 489 3.08 -8.33 4.64
C PRO A 489 3.71 -6.97 4.36
N ALA A 490 3.44 -5.95 5.19
CA ALA A 490 4.01 -4.62 5.02
C ALA A 490 5.53 -4.64 5.15
N PHE A 491 6.21 -3.75 4.43
CA PHE A 491 7.66 -3.63 4.47
C PHE A 491 8.10 -2.19 4.20
N TYR A 492 9.27 -1.82 4.72
CA TYR A 492 9.92 -0.55 4.38
C TYR A 492 10.75 -0.71 3.12
N MET A 493 10.69 0.29 2.26
CA MET A 493 11.43 0.28 1.01
C MET A 493 12.02 1.64 0.65
N VAL A 494 13.11 1.59 -0.11
CA VAL A 494 13.74 2.70 -0.81
C VAL A 494 13.40 2.59 -2.29
N GLY A 495 12.67 3.56 -2.82
CA GLY A 495 12.34 3.67 -4.24
C GLY A 495 13.31 4.56 -4.99
N TYR A 496 13.65 4.18 -6.22
CA TYR A 496 14.52 4.95 -7.11
C TYR A 496 13.74 5.45 -8.33
N ASN A 497 14.00 6.65 -8.81
CA ASN A 497 13.49 7.13 -10.09
C ASN A 497 14.45 6.75 -11.23
N HIS A 498 14.11 5.74 -12.01
CA HIS A 498 14.99 5.18 -13.05
C HIS A 498 15.22 6.10 -14.24
N GLN A 499 14.47 7.20 -14.34
CA GLN A 499 14.67 8.24 -15.36
C GLN A 499 15.66 9.33 -14.92
N ARG A 500 16.09 9.33 -13.67
CA ARG A 500 17.10 10.26 -13.14
C ARG A 500 18.48 9.63 -13.26
N THR A 501 19.45 10.39 -13.74
CA THR A 501 20.86 9.98 -13.72
C THR A 501 21.41 10.21 -12.32
N PRO A 502 22.21 9.30 -11.75
CA PRO A 502 22.66 8.00 -12.29
C PRO A 502 21.76 6.80 -11.95
N LEU A 503 20.59 7.05 -11.35
CA LEU A 503 19.65 6.02 -10.88
C LEU A 503 19.09 5.10 -11.98
N GLY A 504 19.22 5.44 -13.27
CA GLY A 504 18.91 4.52 -14.38
C GLY A 504 19.88 3.33 -14.51
N ASN A 505 21.10 3.43 -13.95
CA ASN A 505 22.10 2.37 -14.00
C ASN A 505 21.89 1.33 -12.88
N HIS A 506 21.58 0.07 -13.23
CA HIS A 506 21.35 -0.99 -12.26
C HIS A 506 22.56 -1.24 -11.34
N ARG A 507 23.81 -1.09 -11.83
CA ARG A 507 25.01 -1.28 -10.99
C ARG A 507 25.10 -0.23 -9.89
N PHE A 508 24.68 1.00 -10.18
CA PHE A 508 24.61 2.05 -9.18
C PHE A 508 23.58 1.71 -8.10
N ARG A 509 22.37 1.31 -8.52
CA ARG A 509 21.30 0.91 -7.59
C ARG A 509 21.64 -0.33 -6.76
N GLN A 510 22.35 -1.30 -7.33
CA GLN A 510 22.86 -2.45 -6.57
C GLN A 510 23.80 -2.01 -5.46
N ILE A 511 24.69 -1.04 -5.72
CA ILE A 511 25.55 -0.48 -4.68
C ILE A 511 24.70 0.27 -3.65
N LEU A 512 23.78 1.15 -4.07
CA LEU A 512 22.89 1.86 -3.12
C LEU A 512 22.11 0.90 -2.22
N SER A 513 21.58 -0.20 -2.77
CA SER A 513 20.86 -1.23 -2.02
C SER A 513 21.72 -1.91 -0.94
N ARG A 514 23.02 -2.03 -1.21
CA ARG A 514 24.01 -2.55 -0.27
C ARG A 514 24.41 -1.54 0.80
N LEU A 515 24.13 -0.25 0.64
CA LEU A 515 24.42 0.78 1.67
C LEU A 515 23.33 0.84 2.76
N VAL A 516 22.38 -0.10 2.76
CA VAL A 516 21.41 -0.31 3.83
C VAL A 516 21.85 -1.50 4.68
N ASP A 517 22.29 -1.23 5.90
CA ASP A 517 22.53 -2.26 6.92
C ASP A 517 21.20 -2.70 7.52
N ARG A 518 20.63 -3.78 6.98
CA ARG A 518 19.27 -4.24 7.33
C ARG A 518 19.21 -4.84 8.71
N ASP A 519 20.27 -5.53 9.12
CA ASP A 519 20.37 -6.14 10.45
C ASP A 519 20.45 -5.03 11.50
N TYR A 520 21.33 -4.03 11.30
CA TYR A 520 21.41 -2.85 12.16
C TYR A 520 20.09 -2.08 12.25
N VAL A 521 19.41 -1.86 11.12
CA VAL A 521 18.10 -1.18 11.10
C VAL A 521 17.08 -1.94 11.96
N VAL A 522 17.04 -3.27 11.86
CA VAL A 522 16.11 -4.09 12.66
C VAL A 522 16.47 -4.05 14.14
N GLU A 523 17.74 -4.20 14.48
CA GLU A 523 18.20 -4.22 15.87
C GLU A 523 18.02 -2.86 16.56
N GLU A 524 18.45 -1.78 15.93
CA GLU A 524 18.50 -0.46 16.56
C GLU A 524 17.22 0.36 16.38
N PHE A 525 16.47 0.17 15.29
CA PHE A 525 15.30 1.01 15.01
C PHE A 525 14.01 0.31 15.40
N PHE A 526 13.92 -1.01 15.22
CA PHE A 526 12.73 -1.80 15.54
C PHE A 526 12.86 -2.56 16.87
N ASP A 527 13.99 -2.48 17.57
CA ASP A 527 14.28 -3.25 18.79
C ASP A 527 14.04 -4.77 18.60
N GLY A 528 14.31 -5.27 17.38
CA GLY A 528 14.08 -6.66 17.00
C GLY A 528 12.63 -7.02 16.63
N PHE A 529 11.68 -6.10 16.68
CA PHE A 529 10.28 -6.31 16.23
C PHE A 529 10.12 -6.11 14.72
N ALA A 530 11.06 -6.65 13.95
CA ALA A 530 11.05 -6.66 12.49
C ALA A 530 11.95 -7.78 11.97
N GLU A 531 11.75 -8.21 10.73
CA GLU A 531 12.64 -9.12 10.03
C GLU A 531 13.43 -8.38 8.93
N PRO A 532 14.76 -8.56 8.86
CA PRO A 532 15.58 -7.87 7.88
C PRO A 532 15.43 -8.53 6.50
N ALA A 533 15.36 -7.72 5.45
CA ALA A 533 15.18 -8.23 4.09
C ALA A 533 16.50 -8.73 3.47
N THR A 534 16.96 -9.92 3.86
CA THR A 534 18.29 -10.44 3.47
C THR A 534 18.26 -11.59 2.44
N THR A 535 17.12 -12.26 2.29
CA THR A 535 16.92 -13.34 1.32
C THR A 535 16.47 -12.79 -0.04
N LYS A 536 16.67 -13.55 -1.12
CA LYS A 536 16.28 -13.13 -2.48
C LYS A 536 14.81 -12.70 -2.59
N ARG A 537 13.88 -13.40 -1.93
CA ARG A 537 12.44 -13.09 -1.96
C ARG A 537 12.08 -11.89 -1.11
N SER A 538 12.65 -11.79 0.09
CA SER A 538 12.43 -10.66 0.99
C SER A 538 12.90 -9.34 0.37
N LEU A 539 13.96 -9.37 -0.47
CA LEU A 539 14.41 -8.22 -1.27
C LEU A 539 13.39 -7.73 -2.31
N LEU A 540 12.38 -8.54 -2.62
CA LEU A 540 11.27 -8.18 -3.51
C LEU A 540 9.99 -7.88 -2.74
N GLY A 541 10.06 -7.71 -1.42
CA GLY A 541 8.90 -7.32 -0.60
C GLY A 541 7.93 -8.47 -0.33
N ILE A 542 8.39 -9.71 -0.53
CA ILE A 542 7.59 -10.92 -0.32
C ILE A 542 8.05 -11.59 0.96
N PHE A 543 7.12 -11.67 1.90
CA PHE A 543 7.32 -12.32 3.19
C PHE A 543 6.94 -13.80 3.06
N GLU A 544 7.86 -14.72 3.36
CA GLU A 544 7.60 -16.17 3.45
C GLU A 544 8.08 -16.67 4.82
N ASP A 545 7.19 -17.32 5.57
CA ASP A 545 7.50 -17.93 6.88
C ASP A 545 8.38 -19.19 6.73
N ASP A 546 8.34 -19.82 5.55
CA ASP A 546 9.14 -21.00 5.23
C ASP A 546 10.58 -20.62 4.88
N ARG A 547 11.47 -20.80 5.87
CA ARG A 547 12.94 -20.64 5.79
C ARG A 547 13.65 -21.64 4.85
N GLU A 548 12.98 -22.18 3.82
CA GLU A 548 13.57 -23.20 2.94
C GLU A 548 14.67 -22.66 2.01
N ASP A 549 14.72 -21.34 1.76
CA ASP A 549 15.76 -20.69 0.95
C ASP A 549 16.55 -19.64 1.74
N ASP A 550 17.44 -20.12 2.60
CA ASP A 550 18.28 -19.34 3.52
C ASP A 550 19.51 -18.71 2.81
N THR A 551 19.47 -18.56 1.48
CA THR A 551 20.59 -17.99 0.73
C THR A 551 20.56 -16.46 0.79
N THR A 552 21.42 -15.90 1.65
CA THR A 552 21.65 -14.45 1.72
C THR A 552 22.06 -13.91 0.36
N SER A 553 21.36 -12.89 -0.11
CA SER A 553 21.68 -12.22 -1.37
C SER A 553 22.98 -11.42 -1.25
N THR A 554 23.76 -11.40 -2.33
CA THR A 554 24.95 -10.52 -2.41
C THR A 554 24.58 -9.04 -2.36
N VAL A 555 23.38 -8.67 -2.83
CA VAL A 555 22.85 -7.30 -2.79
C VAL A 555 22.37 -6.91 -1.39
N ALA A 556 22.14 -7.89 -0.50
CA ALA A 556 21.88 -7.66 0.91
C ALA A 556 23.16 -7.56 1.77
N THR A 557 24.33 -7.86 1.21
CA THR A 557 25.60 -7.82 1.97
C THR A 557 26.07 -6.36 2.14
N PHE A 558 25.94 -5.84 3.36
CA PHE A 558 26.39 -4.51 3.74
C PHE A 558 27.93 -4.43 3.77
N PRO A 559 28.58 -3.51 3.02
CA PRO A 559 30.03 -3.33 3.01
C PRO A 559 30.45 -2.45 4.19
N GLY A 560 30.29 -2.96 5.40
CA GLY A 560 30.49 -2.20 6.64
C GLY A 560 30.04 -2.99 7.86
N THR A 561 29.91 -2.30 9.00
CA THR A 561 29.45 -2.89 10.27
C THR A 561 28.73 -1.84 11.11
N ASP A 562 27.74 -2.27 11.88
CA ASP A 562 27.03 -1.43 12.86
C ASP A 562 26.44 -0.17 12.23
N GLY A 563 25.85 -0.31 11.04
CA GLY A 563 25.27 0.80 10.27
C GLY A 563 26.28 1.66 9.51
N GLU A 564 27.57 1.61 9.83
CA GLU A 564 28.63 2.41 9.22
C GLU A 564 29.32 1.68 8.06
N ILE A 565 29.46 2.34 6.91
CA ILE A 565 30.11 1.77 5.73
C ILE A 565 31.65 1.73 5.85
N ASP A 566 32.28 0.72 5.26
CA ASP A 566 33.69 0.75 4.91
C ASP A 566 33.88 1.59 3.64
N VAL A 567 34.34 2.83 3.81
CA VAL A 567 34.52 3.79 2.73
C VAL A 567 35.48 3.28 1.65
N GLU A 568 36.53 2.53 2.00
CA GLU A 568 37.48 2.00 1.00
C GLU A 568 36.85 0.89 0.17
N GLU A 569 36.08 -0.01 0.80
CA GLU A 569 35.34 -1.05 0.09
C GLU A 569 34.29 -0.42 -0.84
N VAL A 570 33.48 0.51 -0.33
CA VAL A 570 32.44 1.19 -1.12
C VAL A 570 33.03 1.97 -2.29
N ARG A 571 34.16 2.67 -2.10
CA ARG A 571 34.89 3.31 -3.20
C ARG A 571 35.27 2.31 -4.29
N SER A 572 35.82 1.15 -3.90
CA SER A 572 36.18 0.10 -4.86
C SER A 572 34.97 -0.44 -5.62
N LEU A 573 33.78 -0.52 -4.99
CA LEU A 573 32.55 -0.96 -5.65
C LEU A 573 32.12 0.04 -6.73
N PHE A 574 32.13 1.33 -6.40
CA PHE A 574 31.79 2.40 -7.35
C PHE A 574 32.80 2.47 -8.51
N GLU A 575 34.10 2.38 -8.23
CA GLU A 575 35.15 2.33 -9.27
C GLU A 575 34.98 1.12 -10.20
N ALA A 576 34.64 -0.05 -9.66
CA ALA A 576 34.35 -1.25 -10.45
C ALA A 576 33.08 -1.09 -11.31
N ALA A 577 32.13 -0.26 -10.87
CA ALA A 577 30.92 0.09 -11.61
C ALA A 577 31.14 1.19 -12.67
N GLY A 578 32.33 1.80 -12.71
CA GLY A 578 32.74 2.78 -13.72
C GLY A 578 32.76 4.23 -13.24
N TYR A 579 32.46 4.48 -11.97
CA TYR A 579 32.51 5.81 -11.36
C TYR A 579 33.93 6.15 -10.89
N HIS A 580 34.18 7.40 -10.51
CA HIS A 580 35.48 7.82 -10.00
C HIS A 580 35.36 8.82 -8.86
N TYR A 581 36.45 9.02 -8.12
CA TYR A 581 36.49 9.93 -6.98
C TYR A 581 37.48 11.08 -7.19
N GLU A 582 37.06 12.29 -6.81
CA GLU A 582 37.94 13.46 -6.68
C GLU A 582 37.65 14.15 -5.34
N GLU A 583 38.69 14.38 -4.53
CA GLU A 583 38.54 15.00 -3.20
C GLU A 583 37.43 14.36 -2.33
N GLU A 584 37.35 13.03 -2.36
CA GLU A 584 36.33 12.22 -1.65
C GLU A 584 34.90 12.31 -2.19
N ARG A 585 34.66 13.10 -3.24
CA ARG A 585 33.38 13.19 -3.94
C ARG A 585 33.27 12.13 -5.01
N LEU A 586 32.10 11.49 -5.11
CA LEU A 586 31.78 10.54 -6.16
C LEU A 586 31.32 11.30 -7.42
N LEU A 587 31.92 10.98 -8.55
CA LEU A 587 31.67 11.59 -9.85
C LEU A 587 31.19 10.54 -10.87
N GLU A 588 30.36 10.97 -11.84
CA GLU A 588 29.81 10.11 -12.92
C GLU A 588 30.86 9.59 -13.91
#